data_AF-A0A3D1H142-F1
#
_entry.id   AF-A0A3D1H142-F1
#
_cell.length_a   1.000
_cell.length_b   1.000
_cell.length_c   1.000
_cell.angle_alpha   90.00
_cell.angle_beta   90.00
_cell.angle_gamma   90.00
#
_symmetry.space_group_name_H-M   'P 1'
#
loop_
_entity.id
_entity.type
_entity.pdbx_description
1 polymer ?
#
loop_
_entity_poly.entity_id
_entity_poly.type
_entity_poly.pdbx_seq_one_letter_code
_entity_poly.pdbx_strand_id
1 'polypeptide(L)'
;MFTSPSDTLVIDSAKLSVWRQDGAYDYGRELVPHQDTFGEWLQDRLSDFTDEIFRNVFAQNREWMWTVLGIIVILAILWIVFVVRPSVFMRSGKKADALDYDVTEDTIYGIDFPSEIEKAISRHDFREALRLMYLQTLKWLSDNHQIEWQSFKTPTQYTKEWRNADFLKITRLFVRVRYGGFEATEEMIAEMRVCQEAVKRVLLQEGKGGSYEE
;
A
#
# COMPACT_ATOMS: atom_id res chain seq x y z
N MET A 1 56.45 -1.05 28.95
CA MET A 1 55.83 -1.20 27.61
C MET A 1 54.52 -0.45 27.63
N PHE A 2 54.41 0.67 26.94
CA PHE A 2 53.18 1.44 26.83
C PHE A 2 52.28 0.79 25.78
N THR A 3 51.12 0.26 26.19
CA THR A 3 50.10 -0.21 25.25
C THR A 3 49.36 1.01 24.70
N SER A 4 49.53 1.27 23.41
CA SER A 4 48.84 2.35 22.70
C SER A 4 47.32 2.18 22.82
N PRO A 5 46.52 3.25 23.01
CA PRO A 5 45.07 3.16 23.08
C PRO A 5 44.52 2.62 21.75
N SER A 6 43.63 1.64 21.83
CA SER A 6 42.99 1.03 20.66
C SER A 6 42.15 2.08 19.93
N ASP A 7 42.51 2.34 18.67
CA ASP A 7 41.82 3.26 17.79
C ASP A 7 40.40 2.76 17.49
N THR A 8 39.39 3.49 17.97
CA THR A 8 37.97 3.17 17.80
C THR A 8 37.42 3.49 16.41
N LEU A 9 38.20 4.13 15.53
CA LEU A 9 37.73 4.56 14.21
C LEU A 9 38.00 3.53 13.11
N VAL A 10 38.85 2.53 13.37
CA VAL A 10 39.19 1.47 12.42
C VAL A 10 38.62 0.15 12.91
N ILE A 11 37.72 -0.42 12.12
CA ILE A 11 37.12 -1.72 12.42
C ILE A 11 38.19 -2.79 12.22
N ASP A 12 38.63 -3.40 13.32
CA ASP A 12 39.50 -4.58 13.29
C ASP A 12 38.69 -5.80 12.82
N SER A 13 38.79 -6.07 11.52
CA SER A 13 38.11 -7.19 10.86
C SER A 13 38.48 -8.57 11.43
N ALA A 14 39.68 -8.72 12.00
CA ALA A 14 40.12 -9.96 12.61
C ALA A 14 39.44 -10.20 13.97
N LYS A 15 39.24 -9.14 14.75
CA LYS A 15 38.49 -9.22 16.00
C LYS A 15 37.00 -9.45 15.77
N LEU A 16 36.45 -8.85 14.71
CA LEU A 16 35.05 -9.02 14.32
C LEU A 16 34.70 -10.46 13.91
N SER A 17 35.61 -11.17 13.23
CA SER A 17 35.38 -12.55 12.80
C SER A 17 35.35 -13.53 13.99
N VAL A 18 36.19 -13.31 15.00
CA VAL A 18 36.19 -14.08 16.26
C VAL A 18 34.85 -13.94 16.98
N TRP A 19 34.29 -12.73 17.04
CA TRP A 19 33.01 -12.49 17.71
C TRP A 19 31.81 -13.04 16.93
N ARG A 20 31.88 -13.13 15.60
CA ARG A 20 30.83 -13.78 14.79
C ARG A 20 30.76 -15.29 14.98
N GLN A 21 31.85 -15.94 15.36
CA GLN A 21 31.89 -17.39 15.58
C GLN A 21 31.49 -17.77 17.01
N ASP A 22 31.51 -16.82 17.93
CA ASP A 22 31.11 -17.04 19.32
C ASP A 22 29.58 -16.95 19.44
N GLY A 23 28.95 -18.08 19.75
CA GLY A 23 27.50 -18.18 19.92
C GLY A 23 26.95 -17.29 21.04
N ALA A 24 27.78 -16.82 21.98
CA ALA A 24 27.37 -15.85 22.99
C ALA A 24 27.02 -14.47 22.41
N TYR A 25 27.45 -14.17 21.18
CA TYR A 25 27.21 -12.90 20.48
C TYR A 25 26.29 -13.06 19.26
N ASP A 26 25.61 -14.20 19.11
CA ASP A 26 24.63 -14.46 18.06
C ASP A 26 23.24 -13.88 18.40
N TYR A 27 23.18 -12.55 18.60
CA TYR A 27 21.95 -11.82 18.91
C TYR A 27 20.94 -11.82 17.73
N GLY A 28 21.31 -12.34 16.57
CA GLY A 28 20.44 -12.45 15.39
C GLY A 28 19.41 -13.57 15.48
N ARG A 29 19.67 -14.60 16.30
CA ARG A 29 18.77 -15.75 16.47
C ARG A 29 17.49 -15.43 17.25
N GLU A 30 17.53 -14.49 18.18
CA GLU A 30 16.39 -14.14 19.03
C GLU A 30 15.44 -13.12 18.38
N LEU A 31 15.87 -12.48 17.29
CA LEU A 31 15.08 -11.51 16.51
C LEU A 31 14.32 -12.14 15.34
N VAL A 32 14.38 -13.47 15.16
CA VAL A 32 13.47 -14.20 14.28
C VAL A 32 12.24 -14.54 15.11
N PRO A 33 11.14 -13.77 15.03
CA PRO A 33 9.92 -14.16 15.70
C PRO A 33 9.52 -15.56 15.22
N HIS A 34 9.22 -16.46 16.16
CA HIS A 34 8.41 -17.65 15.89
C HIS A 34 7.05 -17.17 15.39
N GLN A 35 7.00 -16.83 14.10
CA GLN A 35 5.76 -16.82 13.35
C GLN A 35 5.57 -18.26 12.94
N ASP A 36 4.66 -18.96 13.59
CA ASP A 36 4.16 -20.23 13.09
C ASP A 36 3.76 -19.99 11.64
N THR A 37 4.60 -20.46 10.71
CA THR A 37 4.38 -20.18 9.29
C THR A 37 3.12 -20.94 8.93
N PHE A 38 2.09 -20.26 8.40
CA PHE A 38 0.82 -20.89 8.00
C PHE A 38 1.02 -22.20 7.23
N GLY A 39 2.10 -22.29 6.44
CA GLY A 39 2.50 -23.49 5.73
C GLY A 39 2.83 -24.70 6.63
N GLU A 40 3.50 -24.50 7.77
CA GLU A 40 3.86 -25.58 8.69
C GLU A 40 2.61 -26.12 9.40
N TRP A 41 1.75 -25.24 9.93
CA TRP A 41 0.46 -25.65 10.49
C TRP A 41 -0.44 -26.34 9.46
N LEU A 42 -0.49 -25.84 8.22
CA LEU A 42 -1.28 -26.42 7.14
C LEU A 42 -0.76 -27.80 6.73
N GLN A 43 0.56 -27.94 6.65
CA GLN A 43 1.20 -29.21 6.29
C GLN A 43 0.94 -30.28 7.36
N ASP A 44 1.07 -29.92 8.63
CA ASP A 44 0.82 -30.86 9.73
C ASP A 44 -0.64 -31.30 9.72
N ARG A 45 -1.58 -30.34 9.57
CA ARG A 45 -3.01 -30.66 9.54
C ARG A 45 -3.44 -31.45 8.30
N LEU A 46 -2.80 -31.20 7.16
CA LEU A 46 -3.05 -31.96 5.93
C LEU A 46 -2.57 -33.40 6.06
N SER A 47 -1.40 -33.62 6.67
CA SER A 47 -0.82 -34.96 6.80
C SER A 47 -1.69 -35.88 7.68
N ASP A 48 -2.14 -35.38 8.82
CA ASP A 48 -3.01 -36.11 9.75
C ASP A 48 -4.34 -36.48 9.08
N PHE A 49 -4.92 -35.54 8.33
CA PHE A 49 -6.16 -35.78 7.59
C PHE A 49 -5.96 -36.80 6.47
N THR A 50 -4.86 -36.71 5.72
CA THR A 50 -4.58 -37.65 4.64
C THR A 50 -4.38 -39.06 5.16
N ASP A 51 -3.68 -39.25 6.27
CA ASP A 51 -3.42 -40.57 6.83
C ASP A 51 -4.69 -41.23 7.38
N GLU A 52 -5.58 -40.46 8.00
CA GLU A 52 -6.86 -40.97 8.52
C GLU A 52 -7.82 -41.37 7.39
N ILE A 53 -7.92 -40.54 6.34
CA ILE A 53 -8.76 -40.81 5.16
C ILE A 53 -8.17 -41.96 4.34
N PHE A 54 -6.86 -41.98 4.10
CA PHE A 54 -6.24 -43.03 3.28
C PHE A 54 -6.34 -44.40 3.95
N ARG A 55 -6.15 -44.47 5.27
CA ARG A 55 -6.22 -45.72 6.03
C ARG A 55 -7.62 -46.33 6.02
N ASN A 56 -8.67 -45.52 6.18
CA ASN A 56 -10.04 -46.02 6.28
C ASN A 56 -10.74 -46.24 4.93
N VAL A 57 -10.42 -45.45 3.90
CA VAL A 57 -11.15 -45.48 2.62
C VAL A 57 -10.52 -46.46 1.62
N PHE A 58 -9.19 -46.60 1.59
CA PHE A 58 -8.51 -47.41 0.57
C PHE A 58 -8.37 -48.89 0.93
N ALA A 59 -8.54 -49.27 2.20
CA ALA A 59 -8.33 -50.63 2.66
C ALA A 59 -9.42 -51.62 2.21
N GLN A 60 -10.63 -51.16 1.85
CA GLN A 60 -11.78 -52.07 1.71
C GLN A 60 -12.34 -52.24 0.28
N ASN A 61 -12.25 -51.27 -0.64
CA ASN A 61 -12.96 -51.36 -1.93
C ASN A 61 -12.21 -50.74 -3.13
N ARG A 62 -11.59 -51.59 -3.97
CA ARG A 62 -10.76 -51.20 -5.14
C ARG A 62 -11.56 -50.58 -6.30
N GLU A 63 -12.83 -50.94 -6.45
CA GLU A 63 -13.64 -50.57 -7.62
C GLU A 63 -14.06 -49.08 -7.62
N TRP A 64 -14.30 -48.48 -6.45
CA TRP A 64 -14.85 -47.12 -6.34
C TRP A 64 -13.77 -46.06 -6.06
N MET A 65 -12.52 -46.51 -5.99
CA MET A 65 -11.35 -45.70 -5.66
C MET A 65 -11.21 -44.46 -6.56
N TRP A 66 -11.38 -44.63 -7.88
CA TRP A 66 -11.23 -43.53 -8.83
C TRP A 66 -12.36 -42.50 -8.73
N THR A 67 -13.59 -42.94 -8.45
CA THR A 67 -14.74 -42.05 -8.30
C THR A 67 -14.61 -41.21 -7.04
N VAL A 68 -14.24 -41.82 -5.91
CA VAL A 68 -14.07 -41.10 -4.63
C VAL A 68 -12.88 -40.13 -4.71
N LEU A 69 -11.77 -40.55 -5.33
CA LEU A 69 -10.61 -39.68 -5.54
C LEU A 69 -10.95 -38.46 -6.40
N GLY A 70 -11.72 -38.65 -7.48
CA GLY A 70 -12.18 -37.55 -8.34
C GLY A 70 -13.02 -36.54 -7.57
N ILE A 71 -13.93 -37.00 -6.71
CA ILE A 71 -14.76 -36.13 -5.87
C ILE A 71 -13.91 -35.34 -4.87
N ILE A 72 -12.91 -35.98 -4.24
CA ILE A 72 -12.00 -35.31 -3.30
C ILE A 72 -11.17 -34.24 -4.02
N VAL A 73 -10.65 -34.53 -5.21
CA VAL A 73 -9.89 -33.55 -6.01
C VAL A 73 -10.76 -32.36 -6.40
N ILE A 74 -12.02 -32.59 -6.79
CA ILE A 74 -12.97 -31.51 -7.10
C ILE A 74 -13.26 -30.66 -5.86
N LEU A 75 -13.49 -31.28 -4.69
CA LEU A 75 -13.68 -30.57 -3.43
C LEU A 75 -12.44 -29.78 -3.02
N ALA A 76 -11.24 -30.34 -3.22
CA ALA A 76 -9.97 -29.66 -2.94
C ALA A 76 -9.76 -28.45 -3.86
N ILE A 77 -10.08 -28.56 -5.16
CA ILE A 77 -10.02 -27.43 -6.10
C ILE A 77 -11.02 -26.35 -5.69
N LEU A 78 -12.26 -26.72 -5.38
CA LEU A 78 -13.28 -25.77 -4.90
C LEU A 78 -12.84 -25.08 -3.60
N TRP A 79 -12.25 -25.83 -2.67
CA TRP A 79 -11.75 -25.31 -1.41
C TRP A 79 -10.54 -24.40 -1.61
N ILE A 80 -9.56 -24.77 -2.46
CA ILE A 80 -8.41 -23.92 -2.82
C ILE A 80 -8.90 -22.63 -3.49
N VAL A 81 -9.84 -22.70 -4.43
CA VAL A 81 -10.42 -21.49 -5.04
C VAL A 81 -11.10 -20.61 -3.98
N PHE A 82 -11.78 -21.21 -3.00
CA PHE A 82 -12.47 -20.49 -1.93
C PHE A 82 -11.51 -19.90 -0.87
N VAL A 83 -10.39 -20.58 -0.57
CA VAL A 83 -9.40 -20.17 0.45
C VAL A 83 -8.35 -19.23 -0.12
N VAL A 84 -7.88 -19.47 -1.34
CA VAL A 84 -6.86 -18.65 -2.01
C VAL A 84 -7.48 -17.34 -2.52
N ARG A 85 -8.78 -17.30 -2.83
CA ARG A 85 -9.50 -16.05 -3.14
C ARG A 85 -10.96 -16.01 -2.67
N PRO A 86 -11.22 -15.87 -1.36
CA PRO A 86 -12.56 -15.55 -0.87
C PRO A 86 -13.05 -14.15 -1.32
N SER A 87 -12.14 -13.27 -1.77
CA SER A 87 -12.44 -11.88 -2.13
C SER A 87 -13.16 -11.70 -3.48
N VAL A 88 -13.14 -12.69 -4.39
CA VAL A 88 -13.83 -12.55 -5.70
C VAL A 88 -15.32 -12.86 -5.61
N PHE A 89 -15.76 -13.58 -4.55
CA PHE A 89 -17.16 -13.97 -4.37
C PHE A 89 -17.87 -13.28 -3.22
N MET A 90 -17.16 -12.61 -2.31
CA MET A 90 -17.76 -11.73 -1.29
C MET A 90 -17.49 -10.26 -1.61
N ARG A 91 -18.39 -9.69 -2.42
CA ARG A 91 -18.55 -8.24 -2.55
C ARG A 91 -19.23 -7.71 -1.29
N SER A 92 -18.50 -7.60 -0.19
CA SER A 92 -18.90 -6.80 0.97
C SER A 92 -17.73 -6.55 1.92
N GLY A 93 -17.17 -5.34 1.83
CA GLY A 93 -16.67 -4.51 2.93
C GLY A 93 -15.82 -5.11 4.07
N LYS A 94 -14.60 -4.55 4.18
CA LYS A 94 -13.66 -4.55 5.34
C LYS A 94 -12.90 -5.88 5.50
N LYS A 95 -11.56 -5.92 5.50
CA LYS A 95 -10.54 -5.16 6.24
C LYS A 95 -9.21 -5.26 5.45
N ALA A 96 -8.44 -4.19 5.29
CA ALA A 96 -7.28 -3.89 6.14
C ALA A 96 -6.41 -5.13 6.45
N ASP A 97 -5.76 -5.68 5.43
CA ASP A 97 -4.32 -5.98 5.45
C ASP A 97 -3.86 -6.28 4.01
N ALA A 98 -2.58 -6.07 3.73
CA ALA A 98 -1.99 -5.87 2.41
C ALA A 98 -2.40 -4.54 1.77
N LEU A 99 -1.51 -3.55 1.91
CA LEU A 99 -1.36 -2.51 0.90
C LEU A 99 -1.05 -3.20 -0.44
N ASP A 100 -2.09 -3.62 -1.15
CA ASP A 100 -2.05 -3.73 -2.59
C ASP A 100 -1.71 -2.31 -3.05
N TYR A 101 -0.42 -2.08 -3.29
CA TYR A 101 0.06 -0.89 -3.95
C TYR A 101 -0.40 -1.04 -5.39
N ASP A 102 -1.70 -0.86 -5.61
CA ASP A 102 -2.26 -0.67 -6.92
C ASP A 102 -1.57 0.57 -7.45
N VAL A 103 -0.58 0.34 -8.31
CA VAL A 103 0.06 1.38 -9.11
C VAL A 103 -0.96 1.79 -10.17
N THR A 104 -2.09 2.30 -9.72
CA THR A 104 -2.91 3.17 -10.54
C THR A 104 -1.99 4.33 -10.86
N GLU A 105 -1.50 4.39 -12.09
CA GLU A 105 -0.64 5.47 -12.55
C GLU A 105 -1.37 6.79 -12.29
N ASP A 106 -0.74 7.70 -11.53
CA ASP A 106 -1.28 9.03 -11.22
C ASP A 106 -1.37 9.83 -12.52
N THR A 107 -2.45 9.64 -13.28
CA THR A 107 -2.67 10.32 -14.55
C THR A 107 -3.73 11.39 -14.37
N ILE A 108 -3.40 12.64 -14.68
CA ILE A 108 -4.35 13.77 -14.57
C ILE A 108 -5.34 13.83 -15.74
N TYR A 109 -5.13 13.04 -16.79
CA TYR A 109 -5.95 13.00 -18.01
C TYR A 109 -6.78 11.72 -18.08
N GLY A 110 -8.00 11.82 -18.64
CA GLY A 110 -8.90 10.67 -18.82
C GLY A 110 -9.76 10.31 -17.60
N ILE A 111 -9.64 11.05 -16.49
CA ILE A 111 -10.45 10.87 -15.28
C ILE A 111 -11.50 11.99 -15.19
N ASP A 112 -12.75 11.60 -14.95
CA ASP A 112 -13.82 12.54 -14.59
C ASP A 112 -13.79 12.82 -13.08
N PHE A 113 -12.91 13.74 -12.68
CA PHE A 113 -12.65 14.03 -11.26
C PHE A 113 -13.89 14.33 -10.42
N PRO A 114 -14.83 15.20 -10.84
CA PRO A 114 -16.04 15.47 -10.05
C PRO A 114 -16.81 14.19 -9.72
N SER A 115 -17.09 13.35 -10.72
CA SER A 115 -17.84 12.11 -10.54
C SER A 115 -17.10 11.07 -9.71
N GLU A 116 -15.79 10.89 -9.92
CA GLU A 116 -15.00 9.92 -9.18
C GLU A 116 -14.77 10.34 -7.72
N ILE A 117 -14.61 11.65 -7.45
CA ILE A 117 -14.52 12.16 -6.07
C ILE A 117 -15.82 11.89 -5.32
N GLU A 118 -16.98 12.15 -5.93
CA GLU A 118 -18.27 11.88 -5.28
C GLU A 118 -18.50 10.38 -5.04
N LYS A 119 -18.11 9.53 -6.00
CA LYS A 119 -18.15 8.07 -5.82
C LYS A 119 -17.25 7.62 -4.67
N ALA A 120 -16.01 8.10 -4.59
CA ALA A 120 -15.08 7.75 -3.52
C ALA A 120 -15.61 8.18 -2.15
N ILE A 121 -16.15 9.41 -2.04
CA ILE A 121 -16.79 9.91 -0.81
C ILE A 121 -18.01 9.05 -0.43
N SER A 122 -18.86 8.68 -1.40
CA SER A 122 -20.06 7.85 -1.15
C SER A 122 -19.71 6.44 -0.65
N ARG A 123 -18.54 5.94 -1.03
CA ARG A 123 -18.01 4.64 -0.58
C ARG A 123 -17.28 4.72 0.76
N HIS A 124 -17.19 5.91 1.36
CA HIS A 124 -16.35 6.22 2.52
C HIS A 124 -14.86 5.90 2.29
N ASP A 125 -14.41 5.88 1.04
CA ASP A 125 -12.99 5.80 0.72
C ASP A 125 -12.39 7.20 0.66
N PHE A 126 -12.16 7.76 1.84
CA PHE A 126 -11.60 9.11 1.98
C PHE A 126 -10.16 9.19 1.47
N ARG A 127 -9.42 8.07 1.43
CA ARG A 127 -8.03 8.04 0.95
C ARG A 127 -8.00 8.24 -0.56
N GLU A 128 -8.86 7.54 -1.29
CA GLU A 128 -9.02 7.70 -2.73
C GLU A 128 -9.58 9.10 -3.07
N ALA A 129 -10.58 9.58 -2.31
CA ALA A 129 -11.16 10.90 -2.51
C ALA A 129 -10.10 12.02 -2.38
N LEU A 130 -9.27 11.96 -1.33
CA LEU A 130 -8.17 12.92 -1.11
C LEU A 130 -7.16 12.90 -2.27
N ARG A 131 -6.80 11.70 -2.75
CA ARG A 131 -5.89 11.55 -3.89
C ARG A 131 -6.48 12.20 -5.14
N LEU A 132 -7.74 11.91 -5.46
CA LEU A 132 -8.41 12.48 -6.63
C LEU A 132 -8.54 14.01 -6.54
N MET A 133 -8.85 14.55 -5.36
CA MET A 133 -8.88 16.00 -5.12
C MET A 133 -7.51 16.65 -5.34
N TYR A 134 -6.43 16.01 -4.89
CA TYR A 134 -5.08 16.52 -5.13
C TYR A 134 -4.75 16.55 -6.64
N LEU A 135 -5.00 15.46 -7.35
CA LEU A 135 -4.78 15.35 -8.80
C LEU A 135 -5.63 16.36 -9.58
N GLN A 136 -6.88 16.58 -9.18
CA GLN A 136 -7.74 17.60 -9.77
C GLN A 136 -7.15 19.00 -9.61
N THR A 137 -6.57 19.29 -8.43
CA THR A 137 -5.92 20.58 -8.16
C THR A 137 -4.69 20.77 -9.05
N LEU A 138 -3.87 19.72 -9.20
CA LEU A 138 -2.74 19.74 -10.13
C LEU A 138 -3.18 19.97 -11.58
N LYS A 139 -4.27 19.32 -12.00
CA LYS A 139 -4.85 19.54 -13.33
C LYS A 139 -5.23 21.01 -13.52
N TRP A 140 -5.95 21.63 -12.58
CA TRP A 140 -6.30 23.05 -12.68
C TRP A 140 -5.07 23.95 -12.77
N LEU A 141 -4.03 23.68 -11.98
CA LEU A 141 -2.79 24.46 -12.05
C LEU A 141 -2.05 24.29 -13.37
N SER A 142 -2.04 23.07 -13.91
CA SER A 142 -1.45 22.76 -15.21
C SER A 142 -2.23 23.43 -16.35
N ASP A 143 -3.56 23.37 -16.31
CA ASP A 143 -4.45 23.99 -17.31
C ASP A 143 -4.33 25.52 -17.33
N ASN A 144 -3.96 26.14 -16.20
CA ASN A 144 -3.71 27.59 -16.08
C ASN A 144 -2.22 27.96 -16.25
N HIS A 145 -1.38 27.06 -16.73
CA HIS A 145 0.06 27.26 -16.95
C HIS A 145 0.87 27.68 -15.70
N GLN A 146 0.36 27.43 -14.50
CA GLN A 146 1.05 27.77 -13.24
C GLN A 146 2.12 26.73 -12.86
N ILE A 147 1.94 25.49 -13.34
CA ILE A 147 2.90 24.39 -13.15
C ILE A 147 3.07 23.62 -14.45
N GLU A 148 4.21 22.96 -14.58
CA GLU A 148 4.43 22.01 -15.67
C GLU A 148 4.26 20.58 -15.12
N TRP A 149 3.10 19.97 -15.38
CA TRP A 149 2.80 18.65 -14.87
C TRP A 149 3.65 17.56 -15.54
N GLN A 150 4.27 16.73 -14.71
CA GLN A 150 5.07 15.57 -15.09
C GLN A 150 4.84 14.42 -14.09
N SER A 151 4.56 13.21 -14.58
CA SER A 151 4.26 12.04 -13.74
C SER A 151 5.38 11.69 -12.73
N PHE A 152 6.64 11.96 -13.09
CA PHE A 152 7.80 11.68 -12.23
C PHE A 152 8.16 12.79 -11.22
N LYS A 153 7.46 13.94 -11.24
CA LYS A 153 7.70 15.03 -10.29
C LYS A 153 7.06 14.73 -8.93
N THR A 154 7.79 14.99 -7.87
CA THR A 154 7.31 14.84 -6.49
C THR A 154 6.29 15.92 -6.12
N PRO A 155 5.31 15.63 -5.24
CA PRO A 155 4.36 16.63 -4.75
C PRO A 155 5.01 17.90 -4.19
N THR A 156 6.13 17.75 -3.49
CA THR A 156 6.90 18.86 -2.93
C THR A 156 7.53 19.74 -4.00
N GLN A 157 7.91 19.20 -5.17
CA GLN A 157 8.44 20.01 -6.27
C GLN A 157 7.38 20.97 -6.82
N TYR A 158 6.13 20.53 -6.97
CA TYR A 158 5.03 21.42 -7.42
C TYR A 158 4.80 22.61 -6.48
N THR A 159 4.98 22.42 -5.16
CA THR A 159 4.86 23.53 -4.19
C THR A 159 5.96 24.59 -4.32
N LYS A 160 7.07 24.25 -4.99
CA LYS A 160 8.14 25.20 -5.30
C LYS A 160 7.86 26.00 -6.57
N GLU A 161 7.19 25.39 -7.55
CA GLU A 161 6.77 26.04 -8.80
C GLU A 161 5.67 27.07 -8.51
N TRP A 162 4.62 26.67 -7.79
CA TRP A 162 3.54 27.57 -7.41
C TRP A 162 3.48 27.76 -5.89
N ARG A 163 3.99 28.91 -5.43
CA ARG A 163 4.06 29.25 -4.01
C ARG A 163 2.74 29.84 -3.51
N ASN A 164 1.81 28.95 -3.17
CA ASN A 164 0.54 29.31 -2.56
C ASN A 164 0.33 28.59 -1.21
N ALA A 165 -0.15 29.30 -0.20
CA ALA A 165 -0.33 28.76 1.16
C ALA A 165 -1.39 27.66 1.23
N ASP A 166 -2.47 27.78 0.46
CA ASP A 166 -3.56 26.81 0.43
C ASP A 166 -3.16 25.56 -0.36
N PHE A 167 -2.42 25.73 -1.47
CA PHE A 167 -1.84 24.59 -2.17
C PHE A 167 -0.86 23.80 -1.31
N LEU A 168 -0.04 24.50 -0.53
CA LEU A 168 0.89 23.87 0.39
C LEU A 168 0.15 23.02 1.44
N LYS A 169 -1.02 23.48 1.93
CA LYS A 169 -1.88 22.70 2.83
C LYS A 169 -2.42 21.44 2.15
N ILE A 170 -2.96 21.57 0.93
CA ILE A 170 -3.45 20.45 0.12
C ILE A 170 -2.34 19.41 -0.07
N THR A 171 -1.14 19.83 -0.47
CA THR A 171 0.00 18.92 -0.66
C THR A 171 0.43 18.25 0.64
N ARG A 172 0.42 18.96 1.77
CA ARG A 172 0.74 18.38 3.09
C ARG A 172 -0.28 17.31 3.48
N LEU A 173 -1.58 17.57 3.32
CA LEU A 173 -2.63 16.59 3.59
C LEU A 173 -2.46 15.35 2.71
N PHE A 174 -2.23 15.55 1.41
CA PHE A 174 -1.97 14.47 0.48
C PHE A 174 -0.77 13.61 0.87
N VAL A 175 0.39 14.23 1.10
CA VAL A 175 1.63 13.51 1.49
C VAL A 175 1.44 12.78 2.81
N ARG A 176 0.76 13.40 3.77
CA ARG A 176 0.46 12.80 5.08
C ARG A 176 -0.38 11.54 4.94
N VAL A 177 -1.43 11.57 4.13
CA VAL A 177 -2.31 10.41 3.94
C VAL A 177 -1.65 9.35 3.04
N ARG A 178 -0.99 9.75 1.95
CA ARG A 178 -0.42 8.84 0.96
C ARG A 178 0.83 8.11 1.43
N TYR A 179 1.72 8.81 2.15
CA TYR A 179 3.03 8.31 2.57
C TYR A 179 3.21 8.26 4.09
N GLY A 180 2.40 9.00 4.85
CA GLY A 180 2.52 9.06 6.31
C GLY A 180 1.70 8.01 7.06
N GLY A 181 0.95 7.13 6.37
CA GLY A 181 0.15 6.08 7.01
C GLY A 181 -1.01 6.59 7.87
N PHE A 182 -1.40 7.85 7.72
CA PHE A 182 -2.54 8.42 8.45
C PHE A 182 -3.86 8.02 7.80
N GLU A 183 -4.86 7.72 8.64
CA GLU A 183 -6.23 7.52 8.18
C GLU A 183 -6.83 8.84 7.65
N ALA A 184 -7.48 8.74 6.49
CA ALA A 184 -8.16 9.88 5.89
C ALA A 184 -9.53 10.06 6.59
N THR A 185 -9.78 11.27 7.09
CA THR A 185 -11.04 11.61 7.77
C THR A 185 -11.89 12.54 6.92
N GLU A 186 -13.20 12.56 7.19
CA GLU A 186 -14.14 13.49 6.54
C GLU A 186 -13.77 14.95 6.80
N GLU A 187 -13.23 15.26 7.98
CA GLU A 187 -12.71 16.58 8.32
C GLU A 187 -11.59 17.03 7.38
N MET A 188 -10.67 16.11 7.01
CA MET A 188 -9.61 16.42 6.06
C MET A 188 -10.15 16.69 4.66
N ILE A 189 -11.21 15.99 4.24
CA ILE A 189 -11.89 16.25 2.96
C ILE A 189 -12.54 17.64 2.97
N ALA A 190 -13.22 18.01 4.07
CA ALA A 190 -13.79 19.33 4.22
C ALA A 190 -12.71 20.44 4.18
N GLU A 191 -11.60 20.26 4.89
CA GLU A 191 -10.45 21.19 4.86
C GLU A 191 -9.88 21.32 3.44
N MET A 192 -9.73 20.19 2.75
CA MET A 192 -9.20 20.16 1.39
C MET A 192 -10.12 20.87 0.40
N ARG A 193 -11.46 20.76 0.53
CA ARG A 193 -12.43 21.50 -0.27
C ARG A 193 -12.30 23.01 -0.08
N VAL A 194 -12.17 23.46 1.17
CA VAL A 194 -11.99 24.90 1.47
C VAL A 194 -10.71 25.44 0.82
N CYS A 195 -9.61 24.69 0.92
CA CYS A 195 -8.34 25.08 0.28
C CYS A 195 -8.45 25.06 -1.25
N GLN A 196 -9.13 24.08 -1.84
CA GLN A 196 -9.35 24.00 -3.28
C GLN A 196 -10.17 25.17 -3.82
N GLU A 197 -11.21 25.59 -3.09
CA GLU A 197 -11.98 26.78 -3.46
C GLU A 197 -11.14 28.05 -3.42
N ALA A 198 -10.27 28.20 -2.42
CA ALA A 198 -9.34 29.33 -2.33
C ALA A 198 -8.37 29.35 -3.52
N VAL A 199 -7.78 28.20 -3.85
CA VAL A 199 -6.91 28.03 -5.04
C VAL A 199 -7.66 28.42 -6.32
N LYS A 200 -8.90 27.94 -6.50
CA LYS A 200 -9.72 28.26 -7.67
C LYS A 200 -10.01 29.76 -7.78
N ARG A 201 -10.26 30.45 -6.67
CA ARG A 201 -10.47 31.91 -6.66
C ARG A 201 -9.23 32.66 -7.11
N VAL A 202 -8.04 32.25 -6.66
CA VAL A 202 -6.77 32.86 -7.08
C VAL A 202 -6.57 32.69 -8.59
N LEU A 203 -6.77 31.49 -9.12
CA LEU A 203 -6.64 31.22 -10.56
C LEU A 203 -7.61 32.07 -11.41
N LEU A 204 -8.85 32.26 -10.94
CA LEU A 204 -9.83 33.12 -11.61
C LEU A 204 -9.47 34.62 -11.57
N GLN A 205 -8.68 35.06 -10.60
CA GLN A 205 -8.20 36.44 -10.51
C GLN A 205 -7.01 36.68 -11.43
N GLU A 206 -6.05 35.74 -11.47
CA GLU A 206 -4.88 35.81 -12.34
C GLU A 206 -5.25 35.76 -13.83
N GLY A 207 -6.23 34.92 -14.20
CA GLY A 207 -6.76 34.87 -15.57
C GLY A 207 -7.47 36.16 -16.04
N LYS A 208 -7.84 37.07 -15.12
CA LYS A 208 -8.42 38.38 -15.45
C LYS A 208 -7.39 39.51 -15.48
N GLY A 209 -6.26 39.35 -14.81
CA GLY A 209 -5.19 40.36 -14.74
C GLY A 209 -4.34 40.46 -16.01
N GLY A 210 -4.22 39.37 -16.78
CA GLY A 210 -3.41 39.31 -18.01
C GLY A 210 -4.01 39.97 -19.26
N SER A 211 -5.16 40.64 -19.16
CA SER A 211 -5.82 41.32 -20.29
C SER A 211 -5.52 42.82 -20.39
N TYR A 212 -4.60 43.35 -19.57
CA TYR A 212 -4.32 44.80 -19.48
C TYR A 212 -2.83 45.16 -19.59
N GLU A 213 -2.02 44.34 -20.22
CA GLU A 213 -0.66 44.72 -20.65
C GLU A 213 -0.47 44.29 -22.10
N GLU A 214 -1.03 45.09 -23.02
CA GLU A 214 -0.53 45.24 -24.41
C GLU A 214 0.58 46.29 -24.45
#